data_AF-A0A938PZ68-F1
#
_entry.id   AF-A0A938PZ68-F1
#
_cell.length_a   1.000
_cell.length_b   1.000
_cell.length_c   1.000
_cell.angle_alpha   90.00
_cell.angle_beta   90.00
_cell.angle_gamma   90.00
#
_symmetry.space_group_name_H-M   'P 1'
#
loop_
_entity.id
_entity.type
_entity.pdbx_description
1 polymer ?
#
loop_
_entity_poly.entity_id
_entity_poly.type
_entity_poly.pdbx_seq_one_letter_code
_entity_poly.pdbx_strand_id
1 'polypeptide(L)'
;MARITVEDCLTTVDNLFDLVLLAAKRSRRLVNGAEACVDWENDKPTVVALREIAEGKITIDLLSEPDPEPELIPENPLDFGVDFRAPQLGLGD
;
A
#
# COMPACT_ATOMS: atom_id res chain seq x y z
N MET A 1 7.76 11.45 -14.61
CA MET A 1 9.10 11.26 -14.01
C MET A 1 9.49 12.55 -13.33
N ALA A 2 9.02 12.70 -12.11
CA ALA A 2 9.41 13.80 -11.24
C ALA A 2 10.92 13.75 -10.95
N ARG A 3 11.52 14.93 -10.86
CA ARG A 3 12.91 15.10 -10.42
C ARG A 3 12.89 15.30 -8.90
N ILE A 4 13.18 14.24 -8.15
CA ILE A 4 13.36 14.28 -6.69
C ILE A 4 14.85 14.03 -6.39
N THR A 5 15.42 14.72 -5.40
CA THR A 5 16.79 14.46 -4.96
C THR A 5 16.84 13.96 -3.52
N VAL A 6 17.98 13.40 -3.11
CA VAL A 6 18.14 12.84 -1.77
C VAL A 6 18.15 13.95 -0.72
N GLU A 7 18.68 15.11 -1.08
CA GLU A 7 18.74 16.31 -0.25
C GLU A 7 17.35 16.78 0.18
N ASP A 8 16.36 16.67 -0.70
CA ASP A 8 14.97 17.01 -0.37
C ASP A 8 14.42 16.10 0.75
N CYS A 9 14.76 14.82 0.71
CA CYS A 9 14.31 13.83 1.69
C CYS A 9 15.03 13.96 3.05
N LEU A 10 16.29 14.42 3.04
CA LEU A 10 17.10 14.60 4.25
C LEU A 10 16.63 15.77 5.13
N THR A 11 15.75 16.63 4.62
CA THR A 11 15.09 17.65 5.45
C THR A 11 14.11 17.05 6.46
N THR A 12 13.62 15.83 6.19
CA THR A 12 12.62 15.12 7.01
C THR A 12 13.23 13.93 7.76
N VAL A 13 14.22 13.25 7.19
CA VAL A 13 14.86 12.06 7.77
C VAL A 13 16.37 12.27 7.86
N ASP A 14 16.92 12.25 9.07
CA ASP A 14 18.33 12.55 9.30
C ASP A 14 19.31 11.45 8.85
N ASN A 15 18.82 10.22 8.66
CA ASN A 15 19.63 9.04 8.33
C ASN A 15 19.29 8.46 6.95
N LEU A 16 20.32 8.35 6.10
CA LEU A 16 20.23 7.75 4.76
C LEU A 16 19.76 6.29 4.76
N PHE A 17 20.20 5.49 5.73
CA PHE A 17 19.79 4.08 5.80
C PHE A 17 18.31 3.96 6.13
N ASP A 18 17.84 4.79 7.06
CA ASP A 18 16.43 4.83 7.44
C ASP A 18 15.57 5.36 6.30
N LEU A 19 16.05 6.36 5.56
CA LEU A 19 15.41 6.85 4.33
C LEU A 19 15.21 5.72 3.31
N VAL A 20 16.26 4.93 3.05
CA VAL A 20 16.19 3.81 2.09
C VAL A 20 15.19 2.75 2.57
N LEU A 21 15.23 2.40 3.85
CA LEU A 21 14.33 1.41 4.43
C LEU A 21 12.87 1.89 4.41
N LEU A 22 12.65 3.16 4.76
CA LEU A 22 11.34 3.80 4.77
C LEU A 22 10.74 3.88 3.36
N ALA A 23 11.52 4.34 2.38
CA ALA A 23 11.10 4.42 0.99
C ALA A 23 10.77 3.03 0.41
N ALA A 24 11.57 2.01 0.72
CA ALA A 24 11.31 0.63 0.29
C ALA A 24 10.02 0.08 0.89
N LYS A 25 9.83 0.24 2.20
CA LYS A 25 8.61 -0.22 2.90
C LYS A 25 7.36 0.49 2.39
N ARG A 26 7.42 1.82 2.25
CA ARG A 26 6.31 2.61 1.72
C ARG A 26 5.99 2.26 0.28
N SER A 27 7.01 2.11 -0.58
CA SER A 27 6.82 1.68 -1.96
C SER A 27 6.12 0.32 -2.06
N ARG A 28 6.41 -0.62 -1.16
CA ARG A 28 5.72 -1.92 -1.12
C ARG A 28 4.24 -1.75 -0.76
N ARG A 29 3.91 -0.90 0.21
CA ARG A 29 2.52 -0.60 0.57
C ARG A 29 1.75 -0.01 -0.61
N LEU A 30 2.35 0.93 -1.35
CA LEU A 30 1.76 1.51 -2.56
C LEU A 30 1.49 0.44 -3.63
N VAL A 31 2.41 -0.51 -3.82
CA VAL A 31 2.21 -1.63 -4.75
C VAL A 31 1.08 -2.56 -4.29
N ASN A 32 0.92 -2.74 -2.98
CA ASN A 32 -0.16 -3.53 -2.39
C ASN A 32 -1.51 -2.80 -2.36
N GLY A 33 -1.64 -1.64 -3.00
CA GLY A 33 -2.91 -0.91 -3.10
C GLY A 33 -3.15 0.12 -2.00
N ALA A 34 -2.15 0.45 -1.19
CA ALA A 34 -2.28 1.58 -0.26
C ALA A 34 -2.46 2.90 -1.03
N GLU A 35 -3.29 3.78 -0.48
CA GLU A 35 -3.54 5.09 -1.05
C GLU A 35 -2.29 5.97 -0.96
N ALA A 36 -1.99 6.70 -2.04
CA ALA A 36 -0.90 7.66 -2.08
C ALA A 36 -1.37 9.00 -1.50
N CYS A 37 -0.52 9.65 -0.71
CA CYS A 37 -0.79 10.96 -0.13
C CYS A 37 -0.40 12.12 -1.06
N VAL A 38 0.17 11.79 -2.23
CA VAL A 38 0.56 12.73 -3.30
C VAL A 38 0.00 12.24 -4.63
N ASP A 39 -0.19 13.16 -5.57
CA ASP A 39 -0.74 12.83 -6.88
C ASP A 39 0.19 11.97 -7.72
N TRP A 40 -0.40 11.03 -8.45
CA TRP A 40 0.34 10.15 -9.37
C TRP A 40 0.67 10.88 -10.67
N GLU A 41 1.93 11.25 -10.87
CA GLU A 41 2.42 11.90 -12.11
C GLU A 41 3.07 10.89 -13.09
N ASN A 42 2.46 9.71 -13.23
CA ASN A 42 3.06 8.54 -13.93
C ASN A 42 4.43 8.14 -13.37
N ASP A 43 4.64 8.37 -12.07
CA ASP A 43 5.86 8.03 -11.37
C ASP A 43 5.84 6.59 -10.87
N LYS A 44 7.02 6.00 -10.72
CA LYS A 44 7.15 4.69 -10.08
C LYS A 44 6.78 4.81 -8.59
N PRO A 45 6.26 3.75 -7.94
CA PRO A 45 5.89 3.79 -6.53
C PRO A 45 7.05 4.18 -5.60
N THR A 46 8.30 3.88 -5.99
CA THR A 46 9.49 4.33 -5.26
C THR A 46 9.67 5.85 -5.29
N VAL A 47 9.38 6.49 -6.43
CA VAL A 47 9.48 7.96 -6.58
C VAL A 47 8.33 8.64 -5.83
N VAL A 48 7.13 8.07 -5.88
CA VAL A 48 5.97 8.54 -5.10
C VAL A 48 6.29 8.48 -3.60
N ALA A 49 6.84 7.36 -3.11
CA ALA A 49 7.23 7.23 -1.71
C ALA A 49 8.28 8.28 -1.29
N LEU A 50 9.30 8.53 -2.13
CA LEU A 50 10.31 9.57 -1.83
C LEU A 50 9.71 10.99 -1.81
N ARG A 51 8.73 11.29 -2.68
CA ARG A 51 8.00 12.56 -2.66
C ARG A 51 7.17 12.70 -1.39
N GLU A 52 6.47 11.66 -0.97
CA GLU A 52 5.71 11.66 0.29
C GLU A 52 6.62 11.89 1.51
N ILE A 53 7.83 11.32 1.50
CA ILE A 53 8.83 11.55 2.55
C ILE A 53 9.37 12.99 2.50
N ALA A 54 9.68 13.52 1.32
CA ALA A 54 10.15 14.90 1.16
C ALA A 54 9.08 15.94 1.56
N GLU A 55 7.79 15.63 1.41
CA GLU A 55 6.67 16.46 1.89
C GLU A 55 6.36 16.26 3.40
N GLY A 56 7.08 15.37 4.09
CA GLY A 56 6.86 15.09 5.51
C GLY A 56 5.56 14.33 5.81
N LYS A 57 4.92 13.73 4.80
CA LYS A 57 3.65 12.98 4.94
C LYS A 57 3.87 11.56 5.46
N ILE A 58 5.07 11.03 5.28
CA ILE A 58 5.49 9.70 5.74
C ILE A 58 6.72 9.85 6.62
N THR A 59 6.63 9.38 7.86
CA THR A 59 7.68 9.46 8.89
C THR A 59 8.23 8.07 9.22
N ILE A 60 9.29 8.05 10.04
CA ILE A 60 9.94 6.84 10.55
C ILE A 60 8.97 5.87 11.25
N ASP A 61 7.85 6.37 11.79
CA ASP A 61 6.86 5.58 12.52
C ASP A 61 6.31 4.42 11.68
N LEU A 62 6.22 4.61 10.37
CA LEU A 62 5.83 3.59 9.40
C LEU A 62 6.70 2.33 9.48
N LEU A 63 7.97 2.44 9.91
CA LEU A 63 8.87 1.30 10.05
C LEU A 63 8.44 0.37 11.18
N SER A 64 7.79 0.89 12.23
CA SER A 64 7.33 0.11 13.38
C SER A 64 6.01 -0.63 13.14
N GLU A 65 5.21 -0.14 12.20
CA GLU A 65 3.90 -0.72 11.90
C GLU A 65 4.02 -2.07 11.19
N PRO A 66 3.20 -3.07 11.52
CA PRO A 66 3.17 -4.32 10.77
C PRO A 66 2.77 -4.07 9.31
N ASP A 67 3.22 -4.93 8.40
CA ASP A 67 2.73 -4.92 7.03
C ASP A 67 1.26 -5.39 7.03
N PRO A 68 0.39 -4.80 6.19
CA PRO A 68 -0.98 -5.30 6.06
C PRO A 68 -0.94 -6.77 5.65
N GLU A 69 -1.73 -7.60 6.34
CA GLU A 69 -1.88 -8.99 5.98
C GLU A 69 -2.39 -9.07 4.54
N PRO A 70 -1.80 -9.93 3.68
CA PRO A 70 -2.31 -10.09 2.33
C PRO A 70 -3.76 -10.57 2.42
N GLU A 71 -4.67 -9.86 1.75
CA GLU A 71 -6.04 -10.34 1.59
C GLU A 71 -5.98 -11.74 0.98
N LEU A 72 -6.45 -12.74 1.73
CA LEU A 72 -6.51 -14.11 1.25
C LEU A 72 -7.50 -14.14 0.07
N ILE A 73 -6.96 -14.18 -1.14
CA ILE A 73 -7.76 -14.52 -2.31
C ILE A 73 -8.18 -15.98 -2.10
N PRO A 74 -9.47 -16.29 -1.96
CA PRO A 74 -9.89 -17.66 -1.77
C PRO A 74 -9.42 -18.46 -3.00
N GLU A 75 -8.67 -19.54 -2.75
CA GLU A 75 -8.13 -20.40 -3.80
C GLU A 75 -9.24 -20.95 -4.70
N ASN A 76 -10.46 -21.07 -4.16
CA ASN A 76 -11.66 -21.45 -4.88
C ASN A 76 -12.67 -20.28 -4.89
N PRO A 77 -13.02 -19.74 -6.08
CA PRO A 77 -14.07 -18.72 -6.22
C PRO A 77 -15.46 -19.15 -5.71
N LEU A 78 -15.66 -20.43 -5.40
CA LEU A 78 -16.91 -20.97 -4.84
C LEU A 78 -16.96 -20.96 -3.30
N ASP A 79 -15.91 -20.51 -2.63
CA ASP A 79 -15.85 -20.43 -1.16
C ASP A 79 -16.48 -19.11 -0.61
N PHE A 80 -16.92 -18.22 -1.51
CA PHE A 80 -17.76 -17.06 -1.17
C PHE A 80 -19.18 -17.51 -0.79
N GLY A 81 -19.33 -18.09 0.41
CA GLY A 81 -20.63 -18.25 1.04
C GLY A 81 -21.47 -19.41 0.51
N VAL A 82 -21.28 -20.58 1.13
CA VAL A 82 -22.25 -21.69 1.19
C VAL A 82 -23.60 -21.32 1.86
N ASP A 83 -23.88 -20.04 2.09
CA ASP A 83 -25.15 -19.54 2.64
C ASP A 83 -26.15 -19.06 1.58
N PHE A 84 -25.83 -19.18 0.28
CA PHE A 84 -26.86 -19.11 -0.78
C PHE A 84 -27.68 -20.40 -0.85
N ARG A 85 -28.23 -20.82 0.30
CA ARG A 85 -29.28 -21.83 0.34
C ARG A 85 -30.50 -21.19 -0.31
N ALA A 86 -30.71 -21.48 -1.60
CA ALA A 86 -31.91 -21.09 -2.31
C ALA A 86 -33.12 -21.32 -1.40
N PRO A 87 -33.94 -20.29 -1.13
CA PRO A 87 -35.24 -20.49 -0.49
C PRO A 87 -35.95 -21.52 -1.34
N GLN A 88 -36.32 -22.64 -0.72
CA GLN A 88 -36.82 -23.81 -1.41
C GLN A 88 -37.99 -23.37 -2.30
N LEU A 89 -37.75 -23.28 -3.61
CA LEU A 89 -38.79 -23.01 -4.58
C LEU A 89 -39.66 -24.25 -4.56
N GLY A 90 -40.71 -24.18 -3.74
CA GLY A 90 -41.68 -25.23 -3.52
C GLY A 90 -42.34 -25.60 -4.84
N LEU A 91 -41.78 -26.59 -5.51
CA LEU A 91 -42.51 -27.41 -6.45
C LEU A 91 -43.31 -28.40 -5.59
N GLY A 92 -44.44 -27.91 -5.09
CA GLY A 92 -45.53 -28.78 -4.64
C GLY A 92 -46.22 -29.33 -5.88
N ASP A 93 -46.33 -30.67 -5.90
CA ASP A 93 -47.15 -31.57 -6.73
C ASP A 93 -47.47 -31.21 -8.19
#